data_AF-A0A3N5ZZ05-F1
#
_entry.id   AF-A0A3N5ZZ05-F1
#
_cell.length_a   1.000
_cell.length_b   1.000
_cell.length_c   1.000
_cell.angle_alpha   90.00
_cell.angle_beta   90.00
_cell.angle_gamma   90.00
#
_symmetry.space_group_name_H-M   'P 1'
#
loop_
_entity.id
_entity.type
_entity.pdbx_description
1 polymer ?
#
loop_
_entity_poly.entity_id
_entity_poly.type
_entity_poly.pdbx_seq_one_letter_code
_entity_poly.pdbx_strand_id
1 'polypeptide(L)'
;TADYSRRAFIEGRREDFMTTEELRYLADQPGVRIGAHSHFHDVTLTPVHPKKPRPVSAWRQERFAHVPAPLRRGLAIRSRLAFAGCEFREERLEARSEAEWHDFIRRDTDLCLEWFHRHLGRTPEAYCFPFNEYSAPLLAILRAYGFREFYAGSAPKEPSLIPRTDIETLGVPPV
;
A
#
# COMPACT_ATOMS: atom_id res chain seq x y z
N THR A 1 -11.08 -7.15 -13.52
CA THR A 1 -10.56 -6.51 -12.30
C THR A 1 -9.21 -5.80 -12.45
N ALA A 2 -8.45 -5.98 -13.54
CA ALA A 2 -7.17 -5.29 -13.73
C ALA A 2 -7.27 -3.82 -14.22
N ASP A 3 -8.43 -3.42 -14.74
CA ASP A 3 -8.61 -2.14 -15.44
C ASP A 3 -8.68 -0.93 -14.49
N TYR A 4 -9.36 -1.06 -13.34
CA TYR A 4 -9.48 0.05 -12.37
C TYR A 4 -8.12 0.50 -11.83
N SER A 5 -7.20 -0.44 -11.53
CA SER A 5 -5.89 -0.08 -10.98
C SER A 5 -5.05 0.70 -12.00
N ARG A 6 -5.16 0.35 -13.29
CA ARG A 6 -4.48 1.10 -14.35
C ARG A 6 -5.06 2.52 -14.46
N ARG A 7 -6.39 2.66 -14.53
CA ARG A 7 -7.07 3.98 -14.50
C ARG A 7 -6.61 4.83 -13.33
N ALA A 8 -6.62 4.25 -12.13
CA ALA A 8 -6.29 4.94 -10.89
C ALA A 8 -4.83 5.37 -10.80
N PHE A 9 -3.91 4.44 -11.03
CA PHE A 9 -2.50 4.63 -10.67
C PHE A 9 -1.62 5.06 -11.86
N ILE A 10 -2.13 4.94 -13.09
CA ILE A 10 -1.41 5.39 -14.29
C ILE A 10 -2.11 6.59 -14.93
N GLU A 11 -3.43 6.54 -15.10
CA GLU A 11 -4.18 7.58 -15.82
C GLU A 11 -4.72 8.69 -14.91
N GLY A 12 -4.62 8.53 -13.58
CA GLY A 12 -5.13 9.50 -12.61
C GLY A 12 -6.67 9.54 -12.51
N ARG A 13 -7.36 8.56 -13.09
CA ARG A 13 -8.82 8.44 -13.17
C ARG A 13 -9.38 7.77 -11.91
N ARG A 14 -10.28 8.46 -11.20
CA ARG A 14 -10.75 8.09 -9.85
C ARG A 14 -12.24 7.74 -9.78
N GLU A 15 -12.91 7.55 -10.91
CA GLU A 15 -14.34 7.23 -10.99
C GLU A 15 -14.73 5.91 -10.31
N ASP A 16 -13.77 4.98 -10.12
CA ASP A 16 -14.00 3.71 -9.42
C ASP A 16 -13.87 3.82 -7.88
N PHE A 17 -13.57 5.01 -7.35
CA PHE A 17 -13.41 5.24 -5.91
C PHE A 17 -14.61 6.00 -5.35
N MET A 18 -14.92 5.73 -4.08
CA MET A 18 -15.89 6.53 -3.35
C MET A 18 -15.44 7.99 -3.26
N THR A 19 -16.40 8.88 -3.39
CA THR A 19 -16.28 10.30 -3.07
C THR A 19 -16.12 10.52 -1.57
N THR A 20 -15.74 11.73 -1.18
CA THR A 20 -15.64 12.08 0.24
C THR A 20 -17.01 12.06 0.91
N GLU A 21 -18.05 12.47 0.19
CA GLU A 21 -19.44 12.52 0.63
C GLU A 21 -19.97 11.11 0.93
N GLU A 22 -19.72 10.15 0.04
CA GLU A 22 -20.07 8.74 0.28
C GLU A 22 -19.32 8.17 1.48
N LEU A 23 -18.02 8.50 1.64
CA LEU A 23 -17.27 8.04 2.80
C LEU A 23 -17.76 8.66 4.11
N ARG A 24 -18.16 9.94 4.11
CA ARG A 24 -18.80 10.60 5.26
C ARG A 24 -20.15 9.96 5.58
N TYR A 25 -20.96 9.65 4.57
CA TYR A 25 -22.20 8.92 4.79
C TYR A 25 -21.95 7.58 5.47
N LEU A 26 -20.98 6.79 4.97
CA LEU A 26 -20.58 5.52 5.58
C LEU A 26 -20.00 5.69 6.99
N ALA A 27 -19.27 6.78 7.22
CA ALA A 27 -18.67 7.12 8.50
C ALA A 27 -19.67 7.21 9.65
N ASP A 28 -20.89 7.63 9.33
CA ASP A 28 -21.98 7.89 10.27
C ASP A 28 -22.90 6.67 10.45
N GLN A 29 -22.69 5.60 9.68
CA GLN A 29 -23.51 4.40 9.80
C GLN A 29 -23.09 3.55 11.01
N PRO A 30 -24.07 2.98 11.75
CA PRO A 30 -23.77 2.11 12.88
C PRO A 30 -23.01 0.86 12.41
N GLY A 31 -21.95 0.50 13.14
CA GLY A 31 -21.15 -0.69 12.85
C GLY A 31 -20.12 -0.51 11.73
N VAL A 32 -20.02 0.67 11.11
CA VAL A 32 -18.99 0.95 10.11
C VAL A 32 -17.80 1.66 10.77
N ARG A 33 -16.59 1.11 10.55
CA ARG A 33 -15.33 1.74 10.98
C ARG A 33 -14.44 1.96 9.77
N ILE A 34 -13.96 3.20 9.61
CA ILE A 34 -13.07 3.58 8.51
C ILE A 34 -11.62 3.56 9.02
N GLY A 35 -10.79 2.72 8.41
CA GLY A 35 -9.35 2.61 8.68
C GLY A 35 -8.50 3.16 7.53
N ALA A 36 -7.24 3.44 7.81
CA ALA A 36 -6.28 3.96 6.83
C ALA A 36 -5.74 2.85 5.91
N HIS A 37 -5.38 3.22 4.68
CA HIS A 37 -4.79 2.32 3.69
C HIS A 37 -3.70 3.01 2.84
N SER A 38 -2.80 3.75 3.49
CA SER A 38 -1.82 4.68 2.89
C SER A 38 -2.45 5.87 2.14
N HIS A 39 -1.63 6.87 1.81
CA HIS A 39 -2.04 7.99 0.96
C HIS A 39 -1.72 7.73 -0.53
N PHE A 40 -0.50 7.30 -0.85
CA PHE A 40 -0.04 7.18 -2.24
C PHE A 40 -0.30 5.82 -2.89
N HIS A 41 -0.39 4.73 -2.10
CA HIS A 41 -0.56 3.36 -2.59
C HIS A 41 0.46 2.95 -3.69
N ASP A 42 1.71 3.41 -3.57
CA ASP A 42 2.71 3.29 -4.63
C ASP A 42 3.63 2.07 -4.45
N VAL A 43 4.37 1.75 -5.51
CA VAL A 43 5.30 0.63 -5.59
C VAL A 43 6.74 1.09 -5.85
N THR A 44 7.71 0.21 -5.59
CA THR A 44 9.14 0.43 -5.85
C THR A 44 9.76 -0.82 -6.48
N LEU A 45 10.84 -0.62 -7.23
CA LEU A 45 11.74 -1.69 -7.65
C LEU A 45 12.67 -2.04 -6.50
N THR A 46 12.87 -3.32 -6.21
CA THR A 46 13.71 -3.77 -5.10
C THR A 46 14.33 -5.13 -5.37
N PRO A 47 15.55 -5.42 -4.86
CA PRO A 47 16.12 -6.77 -4.93
C PRO A 47 15.41 -7.77 -4.01
N VAL A 48 14.45 -7.33 -3.17
CA VAL A 48 13.73 -8.20 -2.25
C VAL A 48 12.57 -8.91 -2.95
N HIS A 49 12.80 -10.17 -3.32
CA HIS A 49 11.82 -11.01 -4.00
C HIS A 49 10.76 -11.59 -3.04
N PRO A 50 9.51 -11.76 -3.49
CA PRO A 50 8.50 -12.47 -2.71
C PRO A 50 8.84 -13.96 -2.63
N LYS A 51 8.60 -14.61 -1.48
CA LYS A 51 8.84 -16.05 -1.29
C LYS A 51 8.05 -16.92 -2.28
N LYS A 52 6.84 -16.48 -2.65
CA LYS A 52 5.97 -17.12 -3.63
C LYS A 52 5.70 -16.10 -4.75
N PRO A 53 6.42 -16.17 -5.87
CA PRO A 53 6.21 -15.27 -6.99
C PRO A 53 4.78 -15.40 -7.51
N ARG A 54 4.10 -14.27 -7.68
CA ARG A 54 2.84 -14.16 -8.40
C ARG A 54 3.08 -13.30 -9.65
N PRO A 55 2.31 -13.50 -10.73
CA PRO A 55 2.36 -12.61 -11.88
C PRO A 55 2.19 -11.15 -11.45
N VAL A 56 3.08 -10.28 -11.93
CA VAL A 56 3.00 -8.84 -11.64
C VAL A 56 1.86 -8.24 -12.46
N SER A 57 0.94 -7.53 -11.80
CA SER A 57 -0.18 -6.86 -12.48
C SER A 57 0.30 -5.85 -13.53
N ALA A 58 -0.43 -5.73 -14.64
CA ALA A 58 -0.04 -4.89 -15.78
C ALA A 58 0.29 -3.44 -15.39
N TRP A 59 -0.55 -2.80 -14.55
CA TRP A 59 -0.32 -1.42 -14.11
C TRP A 59 1.01 -1.23 -13.37
N ARG A 60 1.48 -2.24 -12.61
CA ARG A 60 2.78 -2.17 -11.92
C ARG A 60 3.93 -2.21 -12.91
N GLN A 61 3.78 -2.96 -14.00
CA GLN A 61 4.78 -2.99 -15.07
C GLN A 61 4.82 -1.64 -15.80
N GLU A 62 3.64 -1.08 -16.11
CA GLU A 62 3.48 0.24 -16.75
C GLU A 62 4.02 1.38 -15.89
N ARG A 63 3.83 1.32 -14.56
CA ARG A 63 4.39 2.28 -13.60
C ARG A 63 5.91 2.48 -13.77
N PHE A 64 6.64 1.45 -14.19
CA PHE A 64 8.08 1.47 -14.44
C PHE A 64 8.45 1.40 -15.92
N ALA A 65 7.53 1.70 -16.85
CA ALA A 65 7.84 1.73 -18.28
C ALA A 65 8.90 2.78 -18.64
N HIS A 66 9.01 3.85 -17.85
CA HIS A 66 10.03 4.89 -17.98
C HIS A 66 11.44 4.43 -17.56
N VAL A 67 11.57 3.29 -16.87
CA VAL A 67 12.87 2.74 -16.47
C VAL A 67 13.33 1.71 -17.52
N PRO A 68 14.54 1.86 -18.12
CA PRO A 68 15.07 0.93 -19.10
C PRO A 68 15.02 -0.54 -18.62
N ALA A 69 14.57 -1.44 -19.50
CA ALA A 69 14.42 -2.86 -19.19
C ALA A 69 15.71 -3.54 -18.65
N PRO A 70 16.92 -3.23 -19.15
CA PRO A 70 18.16 -3.77 -18.59
C PRO A 70 18.35 -3.42 -17.11
N LEU A 71 17.97 -2.22 -16.67
CA LEU A 71 18.11 -1.77 -15.28
C LEU A 71 17.10 -2.44 -14.35
N ARG A 72 15.93 -2.84 -14.87
CA ARG A 72 14.89 -3.52 -14.08
C ARG A 72 15.16 -5.02 -13.86
N ARG A 73 16.12 -5.60 -14.60
CA ARG A 73 16.36 -7.04 -14.62
C ARG A 73 16.76 -7.55 -13.23
N GLY A 74 16.09 -8.60 -12.77
CA GLY A 74 16.38 -9.20 -11.46
C GLY A 74 15.81 -8.46 -10.26
N LEU A 75 15.05 -7.37 -10.47
CA LEU A 75 14.33 -6.66 -9.42
C LEU A 75 12.86 -7.11 -9.36
N ALA A 76 12.29 -7.08 -8.16
CA ALA A 76 10.86 -7.26 -7.93
C ALA A 76 10.16 -5.90 -7.79
N ILE A 77 8.85 -5.87 -8.07
CA ILE A 77 8.00 -4.70 -7.81
C ILE A 77 7.19 -4.94 -6.53
N ARG A 78 7.45 -4.15 -5.50
CA ARG A 78 6.89 -4.31 -4.14
C ARG A 78 6.35 -2.98 -3.60
N SER A 79 5.66 -3.01 -2.46
CA SER A 79 5.19 -1.82 -1.75
C SER A 79 6.32 -0.83 -1.48
N ARG A 80 6.14 0.42 -1.88
CA ARG A 80 7.10 1.51 -1.63
C ARG A 80 7.19 1.89 -0.15
N LEU A 81 6.15 1.56 0.63
CA LEU A 81 6.13 1.74 2.09
C LEU A 81 6.85 0.60 2.80
N ALA A 82 6.66 -0.65 2.35
CA ALA A 82 7.22 -1.81 3.04
C ALA A 82 8.71 -2.04 2.74
N PHE A 83 9.21 -1.56 1.60
CA PHE A 83 10.60 -1.76 1.18
C PHE A 83 11.22 -0.44 0.73
N ALA A 84 12.48 -0.21 1.12
CA ALA A 84 13.27 0.92 0.63
C ALA A 84 13.38 0.88 -0.90
N GLY A 85 13.83 -0.22 -1.50
CA GLY A 85 13.92 -0.31 -2.96
C GLY A 85 14.78 0.80 -3.57
N CYS A 86 14.48 1.17 -4.82
CA CYS A 86 15.30 2.07 -5.62
C CYS A 86 14.50 3.25 -6.18
N GLU A 87 15.21 4.36 -6.44
CA GLU A 87 14.76 5.47 -7.28
C GLU A 87 15.45 5.43 -8.63
N PHE A 88 14.75 5.90 -9.67
CA PHE A 88 15.36 6.17 -10.96
C PHE A 88 15.71 7.65 -11.05
N ARG A 89 17.01 7.97 -11.04
CA ARG A 89 17.57 9.34 -11.05
C ARG A 89 18.69 9.38 -12.06
N GLU A 90 18.74 10.43 -12.88
CA GLU A 90 19.86 10.65 -13.84
C GLU A 90 20.20 9.40 -14.66
N GLU A 91 19.17 8.73 -15.20
CA GLU A 91 19.28 7.50 -15.99
C GLU A 91 19.82 6.26 -15.25
N ARG A 92 19.89 6.31 -13.92
CA ARG A 92 20.40 5.22 -13.07
C ARG A 92 19.37 4.81 -12.03
N LEU A 93 19.41 3.54 -11.64
CA LEU A 93 18.69 3.05 -10.45
C LEU A 93 19.62 3.13 -9.24
N GLU A 94 19.21 3.90 -8.26
CA GLU A 94 19.93 4.11 -7.01
C GLU A 94 19.11 3.55 -5.85
N ALA A 95 19.75 2.83 -4.93
CA ALA A 95 19.06 2.37 -3.73
C ALA A 95 18.67 3.57 -2.87
N ARG A 96 17.41 3.61 -2.40
CA ARG A 96 17.00 4.62 -1.41
C ARG A 96 17.78 4.41 -0.12
N SER A 97 18.28 5.49 0.44
CA SER A 97 18.79 5.46 1.81
C SER A 97 17.64 5.16 2.79
N GLU A 98 17.99 4.65 3.97
CA GLU A 98 17.03 4.40 5.03
C GLU A 98 16.31 5.70 5.46
N ALA A 99 17.04 6.82 5.51
CA ALA A 99 16.47 8.14 5.81
C ALA A 99 15.41 8.56 4.79
N GLU A 100 15.72 8.52 3.49
CA GLU A 100 14.75 8.85 2.43
C GLU A 100 13.53 7.95 2.45
N TRP A 101 13.70 6.65 2.76
CA TRP A 101 12.60 5.72 2.88
C TRP A 101 11.72 6.03 4.09
N HIS A 102 12.31 6.30 5.25
CA HIS A 102 11.57 6.69 6.46
C HIS A 102 10.82 8.01 6.27
N ASP A 103 11.43 9.00 5.61
CA ASP A 103 10.79 10.27 5.31
C ASP A 103 9.63 10.10 4.34
N PHE A 104 9.74 9.20 3.37
CA PHE A 104 8.62 8.82 2.51
C PHE A 104 7.48 8.20 3.31
N ILE A 105 7.76 7.28 4.24
CA ILE A 105 6.73 6.66 5.10
C ILE A 105 6.02 7.72 5.95
N ARG A 106 6.79 8.61 6.60
CA ARG A 106 6.23 9.69 7.43
C ARG A 106 5.35 10.60 6.60
N ARG A 107 5.84 11.06 5.45
CA ARG A 107 5.07 11.93 4.55
C ARG A 107 3.77 11.28 4.05
N ASP A 108 3.80 10.01 3.66
CA ASP A 108 2.59 9.27 3.28
C ASP A 108 1.59 9.21 4.44
N THR A 109 2.10 8.95 5.65
CA THR A 109 1.29 8.85 6.86
C THR A 109 0.70 10.20 7.26
N ASP A 110 1.49 11.27 7.25
CA ASP A 110 1.06 12.65 7.53
C ASP A 110 -0.09 13.06 6.61
N LEU A 111 0.08 12.86 5.30
CA LEU A 111 -0.95 13.20 4.31
C LEU A 111 -2.20 12.33 4.44
N CYS A 112 -2.04 11.05 4.81
CA CYS A 112 -3.17 10.18 5.10
C CYS A 112 -3.96 10.70 6.31
N LEU A 113 -3.28 11.03 7.41
CA LEU A 113 -3.92 11.53 8.62
C LEU A 113 -4.52 12.93 8.44
N GLU A 114 -3.85 13.82 7.71
CA GLU A 114 -4.39 15.14 7.35
C GLU A 114 -5.69 14.97 6.56
N TRP A 115 -5.72 14.04 5.60
CA TRP A 115 -6.92 13.75 4.84
C TRP A 115 -8.07 13.28 5.75
N PHE A 116 -7.80 12.32 6.65
CA PHE A 116 -8.80 11.86 7.63
C PHE A 116 -9.32 12.99 8.53
N HIS A 117 -8.42 13.84 9.02
CA HIS A 117 -8.79 14.97 9.86
C HIS A 117 -9.65 15.99 9.10
N ARG A 118 -9.20 16.41 7.91
CA ARG A 118 -9.89 17.41 7.08
C ARG A 118 -11.26 16.92 6.62
N HIS A 119 -11.38 15.64 6.27
CA HIS A 119 -12.57 15.13 5.60
C HIS A 119 -13.54 14.41 6.52
N LEU A 120 -13.06 13.78 7.60
CA LEU A 120 -13.89 12.99 8.51
C LEU A 120 -13.84 13.50 9.96
N GLY A 121 -13.03 14.52 10.28
CA GLY A 121 -12.93 15.09 11.63
C GLY A 121 -12.41 14.11 12.69
N ARG A 122 -11.73 13.03 12.28
CA ARG A 122 -11.30 11.93 13.16
C ARG A 122 -9.94 11.37 12.75
N THR A 123 -9.27 10.73 13.69
CA THR A 123 -8.00 10.03 13.47
C THR A 123 -8.25 8.51 13.43
N PRO A 124 -7.84 7.80 12.38
CA PRO A 124 -7.99 6.36 12.31
C PRO A 124 -7.02 5.64 13.25
N GLU A 125 -7.51 4.63 13.98
CA GLU A 125 -6.65 3.75 14.80
C GLU A 125 -6.28 2.44 14.09
N ALA A 126 -7.01 2.11 13.02
CA ALA A 126 -6.82 0.91 12.21
C ALA A 126 -6.10 1.23 10.90
N TYR A 127 -5.16 0.36 10.52
CA TYR A 127 -4.38 0.47 9.29
C TYR A 127 -4.38 -0.86 8.54
N CYS A 128 -4.75 -0.85 7.27
CA CYS A 128 -4.61 -1.99 6.38
C CYS A 128 -3.39 -1.79 5.47
N PHE A 129 -2.51 -2.77 5.35
CA PHE A 129 -1.32 -2.62 4.52
C PHE A 129 -1.63 -2.73 3.02
N PRO A 130 -1.21 -1.74 2.19
CA PRO A 130 -1.22 -1.88 0.74
C PRO A 130 -0.53 -3.18 0.33
N PHE A 131 -1.21 -3.94 -0.53
CA PHE A 131 -0.71 -5.21 -1.07
C PHE A 131 -0.41 -6.30 -0.03
N ASN A 132 -0.89 -6.15 1.22
CA ASN A 132 -0.57 -7.02 2.35
C ASN A 132 0.93 -7.02 2.72
N GLU A 133 1.67 -5.99 2.34
CA GLU A 133 3.11 -5.91 2.56
C GLU A 133 3.47 -4.90 3.63
N TYR A 134 4.33 -5.32 4.55
CA TYR A 134 4.81 -4.52 5.67
C TYR A 134 6.25 -4.88 6.03
N SER A 135 6.85 -4.05 6.86
CA SER A 135 8.18 -4.26 7.44
C SER A 135 8.22 -3.73 8.87
N ALA A 136 9.22 -4.14 9.65
CA ALA A 136 9.37 -3.68 11.03
C ALA A 136 9.54 -2.15 11.13
N PRO A 137 10.33 -1.47 10.27
CA PRO A 137 10.42 -0.01 10.29
C PRO A 137 9.09 0.68 10.00
N LEU A 138 8.33 0.20 9.00
CA LEU A 138 7.01 0.73 8.69
C LEU A 138 6.06 0.60 9.89
N LEU A 139 6.02 -0.58 10.53
CA LEU A 139 5.21 -0.82 11.73
C LEU A 139 5.59 0.12 12.88
N ALA A 140 6.90 0.30 13.13
CA ALA A 140 7.38 1.18 14.19
C ALA A 140 6.96 2.63 13.96
N ILE A 141 7.07 3.12 12.72
CA ILE A 141 6.65 4.47 12.36
C ILE A 141 5.13 4.60 12.55
N LEU A 142 4.32 3.71 11.96
CA LEU A 142 2.86 3.79 12.08
C LEU A 142 2.38 3.73 13.55
N ARG A 143 3.02 2.92 14.40
CA ARG A 143 2.73 2.89 15.84
C ARG A 143 3.03 4.23 16.51
N ALA A 144 4.14 4.89 16.16
CA ALA A 144 4.46 6.23 16.67
C ALA A 144 3.43 7.29 16.25
N TYR A 145 2.75 7.09 15.12
CA TYR A 145 1.62 7.90 14.68
C TYR A 145 0.28 7.58 15.36
N GLY A 146 0.24 6.57 16.24
CA GLY A 146 -0.94 6.23 17.02
C GLY A 146 -1.82 5.12 16.43
N PHE A 147 -1.42 4.48 15.33
CA PHE A 147 -2.12 3.28 14.83
C PHE A 147 -1.93 2.10 15.81
N ARG A 148 -3.02 1.39 16.10
CA ARG A 148 -3.08 0.30 17.07
C ARG A 148 -3.45 -1.04 16.46
N GLU A 149 -4.30 -1.01 15.43
CA GLU A 149 -4.80 -2.22 14.77
C GLU A 149 -4.25 -2.31 13.35
N PHE A 150 -3.62 -3.44 13.03
CA PHE A 150 -2.93 -3.63 11.76
C PHE A 150 -3.47 -4.85 11.04
N TYR A 151 -3.86 -4.68 9.78
CA TYR A 151 -4.43 -5.74 8.95
C TYR A 151 -3.52 -6.08 7.78
N ALA A 152 -3.25 -7.37 7.58
CA ALA A 152 -2.46 -7.89 6.47
C ALA A 152 -3.14 -9.10 5.80
N GLY A 153 -2.38 -9.89 5.04
CA GLY A 153 -2.89 -11.11 4.42
C GLY A 153 -3.21 -12.22 5.43
N SER A 154 -3.62 -13.38 4.93
CA SER A 154 -4.15 -14.49 5.75
C SER A 154 -3.16 -15.12 6.73
N ALA A 155 -1.85 -14.95 6.53
CA ALA A 155 -0.81 -15.50 7.39
C ALA A 155 0.29 -14.46 7.65
N PRO A 156 0.04 -13.43 8.48
CA PRO A 156 1.06 -12.47 8.85
C PRO A 156 2.16 -13.16 9.67
N LYS A 157 3.41 -12.74 9.45
CA LYS A 157 4.57 -13.17 10.24
C LYS A 157 4.64 -12.46 11.60
N GLU A 158 4.17 -11.22 11.65
CA GLU A 158 4.10 -10.45 12.89
C GLU A 158 2.83 -10.86 13.66
N PRO A 159 2.94 -11.43 14.87
CA PRO A 159 1.79 -11.95 15.61
C PRO A 159 0.77 -10.88 16.00
N SER A 160 1.18 -9.61 16.10
CA SER A 160 0.28 -8.50 16.44
C SER A 160 -0.63 -8.06 15.29
N LEU A 161 -0.48 -8.63 14.08
CA LEU A 161 -1.30 -8.26 12.92
C LEU A 161 -2.52 -9.16 12.83
N ILE A 162 -3.65 -8.53 12.54
CA ILE A 162 -4.92 -9.20 12.33
C ILE A 162 -4.91 -9.81 10.91
N PRO A 163 -5.03 -11.13 10.76
CA PRO A 163 -5.08 -11.78 9.46
C PRO A 163 -6.39 -11.46 8.75
N ARG A 164 -6.35 -11.42 7.41
CA ARG A 164 -7.55 -11.30 6.57
C ARG A 164 -7.67 -12.49 5.63
N THR A 165 -8.90 -12.95 5.45
CA THR A 165 -9.24 -13.99 4.47
C THR A 165 -9.60 -13.32 3.16
N ASP A 166 -8.92 -13.70 2.08
CA ASP A 166 -9.25 -13.24 0.73
C ASP A 166 -10.63 -13.81 0.34
N ILE A 167 -11.53 -12.96 -0.14
CA ILE A 167 -12.93 -13.35 -0.42
C ILE A 167 -13.02 -14.48 -1.46
N GLU A 168 -12.07 -14.54 -2.38
CA GLU A 168 -11.95 -15.57 -3.41
C GLU A 168 -11.71 -16.97 -2.82
N THR A 169 -11.20 -17.05 -1.59
CA THR A 169 -10.97 -18.32 -0.88
C THR A 169 -12.22 -18.82 -0.15
N LEU A 170 -13.25 -17.99 0.02
CA LEU A 170 -14.50 -18.37 0.70
C LEU A 170 -15.45 -19.20 -0.18
N GLY A 171 -15.17 -19.30 -1.49
CA GLY A 171 -16.04 -19.96 -2.47
C GLY A 171 -15.61 -21.38 -2.91
N VAL A 172 -14.51 -21.92 -2.37
CA VAL A 172 -14.06 -23.28 -2.71
C VAL A 172 -14.47 -24.22 -1.56
N PRO A 173 -15.50 -25.09 -1.72
CA PRO A 173 -15.76 -26.13 -0.74
C PRO A 173 -14.52 -27.05 -0.63
N PRO A 174 -14.23 -27.61 0.56
CA PRO A 174 -13.15 -28.57 0.69
C PRO A 174 -13.37 -29.76 -0.26
N VAL A 175 -12.32 -30.15 -0.97
CA VAL A 175 -12.26 -31.38 -1.81
C VAL A 175 -12.14 -32.59 -0.90
#